data_AF-A0A6I9X8B0-F1
#
_entry.id   AF-A0A6I9X8B0-F1
#
_cell.length_a   1.000
_cell.length_b   1.000
_cell.length_c   1.000
_cell.angle_alpha   90.00
_cell.angle_beta   90.00
_cell.angle_gamma   90.00
#
_symmetry.space_group_name_H-M   'P 1'
#
loop_
_entity.id
_entity.type
_entity.pdbx_description
1 polymer ?
#
loop_
_entity_poly.entity_id
_entity_poly.type
_entity_poly.pdbx_seq_one_letter_code
_entity_poly.pdbx_strand_id
1 'polypeptide(L)'
;MTENLHRWLSDLPVMSPFSCIPIFSAGFHSWQNVIGCRLSDEGQKQGVYQYGYDGEDFISLDEKTLSWIAANVHAQETKRRWEAEPLIALSKKDCLENKCIELLQKCVKYGKDSLLRKEPPVAKVTHKIQYKGLETLICRVYSFYPKEVNVTWRKDGKVCEKGTFGTDVLPNSDGTYHTWLSIKVDIEKRDYYRCYVEHAGLPKPLIVAWEEPGERTGVGVPVECGQTCPLSGHTK
;
A
#
# COMPACT_ATOMS: atom_id res chain seq x y z
N MET A 1 -3.65 21.62 -9.87
CA MET A 1 -4.17 20.34 -9.32
C MET A 1 -4.65 20.45 -7.87
N THR A 2 -4.17 21.42 -7.09
CA THR A 2 -4.56 21.66 -5.69
C THR A 2 -5.90 22.39 -5.50
N GLU A 3 -6.32 23.23 -6.45
CA GLU A 3 -7.60 23.95 -6.37
C GLU A 3 -8.83 23.03 -6.37
N ASN A 4 -8.76 21.89 -7.06
CA ASN A 4 -9.87 20.94 -7.07
C ASN A 4 -10.07 20.30 -5.69
N LEU A 5 -8.99 19.90 -5.00
CA LEU A 5 -9.09 19.25 -3.68
C LEU A 5 -9.70 20.17 -2.62
N HIS A 6 -9.33 21.47 -2.64
CA HIS A 6 -9.97 22.47 -1.78
C HIS A 6 -11.44 22.69 -2.14
N ARG A 7 -11.80 22.69 -3.42
CA ARG A 7 -13.19 22.81 -3.87
C ARG A 7 -14.05 21.61 -3.45
N TRP A 8 -13.49 20.40 -3.44
CA TRP A 8 -14.15 19.20 -2.92
C TRP A 8 -14.39 19.25 -1.40
N LEU A 9 -13.48 19.86 -0.64
CA LEU A 9 -13.66 20.08 0.80
C LEU A 9 -14.62 21.25 1.08
N SER A 10 -14.76 22.23 0.17
CA SER A 10 -15.65 23.39 0.33
C SER A 10 -17.05 23.22 -0.29
N ASP A 11 -17.22 22.30 -1.24
CA ASP A 11 -18.52 21.86 -1.78
C ASP A 11 -19.17 20.78 -0.88
N LEU A 12 -18.54 20.44 0.24
CA LEU A 12 -19.28 19.97 1.40
C LEU A 12 -20.20 21.14 1.77
N PRO A 13 -21.54 20.99 1.72
CA PRO A 13 -22.36 21.89 2.49
C PRO A 13 -21.72 21.93 3.87
N VAL A 14 -21.53 23.12 4.43
CA VAL A 14 -21.37 23.29 5.88
C VAL A 14 -22.70 22.87 6.52
N MET A 15 -23.08 21.60 6.34
CA MET A 15 -24.08 20.90 7.09
C MET A 15 -23.27 20.13 8.10
N SER A 16 -22.99 20.83 9.20
CA SER A 16 -22.51 20.25 10.43
C SER A 16 -23.14 18.84 10.61
N PRO A 17 -22.36 17.75 10.50
CA PRO A 17 -22.85 16.41 10.84
C PRO A 17 -23.20 16.32 12.34
N PHE A 18 -22.76 17.31 13.13
CA PHE A 18 -22.98 17.38 14.57
C PHE A 18 -24.41 17.73 14.99
N SER A 19 -25.34 18.04 14.08
CA SER A 19 -26.71 18.37 14.49
C SER A 19 -27.56 17.15 14.87
N CYS A 20 -27.11 15.93 14.58
CA CYS A 20 -27.94 14.72 14.73
C CYS A 20 -27.23 13.54 15.41
N ILE A 21 -26.00 13.72 15.89
CA ILE A 21 -25.38 12.76 16.82
C ILE A 21 -25.90 13.14 18.21
N PRO A 22 -26.52 12.24 18.98
CA PRO A 22 -26.99 12.58 20.31
C PRO A 22 -25.82 13.07 21.17
N ILE A 23 -25.92 14.36 21.52
CA ILE A 23 -25.25 15.16 22.55
C ILE A 23 -24.14 14.43 23.34
N PHE A 24 -22.90 14.86 23.04
CA PHE A 24 -21.72 14.97 23.91
C PHE A 24 -21.33 13.76 24.76
N SER A 25 -20.75 12.75 24.11
CA SER A 25 -19.58 12.11 24.71
C SER A 25 -18.44 13.12 24.70
N ALA A 26 -17.84 13.42 25.85
CA ALA A 26 -16.56 14.12 25.88
C ALA A 26 -15.50 13.18 25.30
N GLY A 27 -15.21 13.33 24.00
CA GLY A 27 -14.33 12.42 23.28
C GLY A 27 -13.96 12.92 21.89
N PHE A 28 -12.91 12.34 21.33
CA PHE A 28 -12.53 12.55 19.93
C PHE A 28 -13.41 11.66 19.05
N HIS A 29 -14.04 12.27 18.05
CA HIS A 29 -14.84 11.56 17.06
C HIS A 29 -14.26 11.79 15.66
N SER A 30 -14.41 10.81 14.78
CA SER A 30 -13.92 10.85 13.42
C SER A 30 -15.06 10.68 12.41
N TRP A 31 -15.04 11.49 11.37
CA TRP A 31 -15.94 11.39 10.23
C TRP A 31 -15.11 11.22 8.96
N GLN A 32 -15.35 10.13 8.25
CA GLN A 32 -14.58 9.76 7.06
C GLN A 32 -15.49 9.67 5.85
N ASN A 33 -14.98 10.05 4.69
CA ASN A 33 -15.71 9.99 3.43
C ASN A 33 -14.85 9.27 2.37
N VAL A 34 -15.41 8.21 1.80
CA VAL A 34 -14.82 7.45 0.70
C VAL A 34 -15.60 7.79 -0.57
N ILE A 35 -14.92 8.48 -1.49
CA ILE A 35 -15.44 8.80 -2.82
C ILE A 35 -14.49 8.16 -3.83
N GLY A 36 -15.03 7.35 -4.73
CA GLY A 36 -14.23 6.71 -5.77
C GLY A 36 -15.05 6.43 -7.03
N CYS A 37 -14.37 6.23 -8.16
CA CYS A 37 -14.98 5.80 -9.40
C CYS A 37 -14.07 4.85 -10.16
N ARG A 38 -14.68 4.02 -11.00
CA ARG A 38 -14.05 3.07 -11.91
C ARG A 38 -14.67 3.24 -13.29
N LEU A 39 -13.82 3.21 -14.31
CA LEU A 39 -14.21 3.13 -15.72
C LEU A 39 -13.68 1.81 -16.27
N SER A 40 -14.56 0.96 -16.81
CA SER A 40 -14.15 -0.26 -17.51
C SER A 40 -13.76 0.03 -18.96
N ASP A 41 -13.12 -0.94 -19.62
CA ASP A 41 -12.76 -0.84 -21.03
C ASP A 41 -14.00 -0.78 -21.95
N GLU A 42 -15.12 -1.37 -21.53
CA GLU A 42 -16.43 -1.27 -22.18
C GLU A 42 -17.14 0.06 -21.91
N GLY A 43 -16.51 0.97 -21.17
CA GLY A 43 -17.07 2.27 -20.80
C GLY A 43 -18.07 2.22 -19.64
N GLN A 44 -18.19 1.08 -18.94
CA GLN A 44 -19.05 0.98 -17.77
C GLN A 44 -18.48 1.82 -16.63
N LYS A 45 -19.33 2.68 -16.06
CA LYS A 45 -18.99 3.53 -14.91
C LYS A 45 -19.56 2.91 -13.64
N GLN A 46 -18.76 2.93 -12.59
CA GLN A 46 -19.18 2.54 -11.24
C GLN A 46 -18.55 3.49 -10.25
N GLY A 47 -19.30 4.00 -9.28
CA GLY A 47 -18.78 4.78 -8.19
C GLY A 47 -18.80 4.05 -6.85
N VAL A 48 -18.27 4.75 -5.85
CA VAL A 48 -18.49 4.51 -4.42
C VAL A 48 -18.62 5.86 -3.75
N TYR A 49 -19.66 6.05 -2.95
CA TYR A 49 -19.84 7.23 -2.10
C TYR A 49 -20.35 6.80 -0.73
N GLN A 50 -19.49 6.84 0.28
CA GLN A 50 -19.76 6.27 1.59
C GLN A 50 -19.14 7.11 2.70
N TYR A 51 -19.86 7.22 3.81
CA TYR A 51 -19.38 7.81 5.03
C TYR A 51 -19.17 6.76 6.12
N GLY A 52 -18.11 6.94 6.90
CA GLY A 52 -17.83 6.22 8.13
C GLY A 52 -17.76 7.16 9.33
N TYR A 53 -18.12 6.67 10.50
CA TYR A 53 -18.09 7.37 11.77
C TYR A 53 -17.38 6.52 12.81
N ASP A 54 -16.36 7.06 13.48
CA ASP A 54 -15.55 6.35 14.48
C ASP A 54 -14.96 5.01 14.00
N GLY A 55 -14.61 4.96 12.70
CA GLY A 55 -14.05 3.78 12.06
C GLY A 55 -15.07 2.73 11.62
N GLU A 56 -16.36 2.97 11.84
CA GLU A 56 -17.45 2.09 11.41
C GLU A 56 -18.22 2.66 10.23
N ASP A 57 -18.83 1.79 9.43
CA ASP A 57 -19.72 2.18 8.34
C ASP A 57 -20.93 2.94 8.89
N PHE A 58 -21.28 4.06 8.25
CA PHE A 58 -22.38 4.92 8.69
C PHE A 58 -23.49 5.00 7.65
N ILE A 59 -23.21 5.53 6.46
CA ILE A 59 -24.21 5.66 5.40
C ILE A 59 -23.55 5.64 4.02
N SER A 60 -24.17 4.98 3.03
CA SER A 60 -23.67 4.91 1.66
C SER A 60 -24.76 5.15 0.62
N LEU A 61 -24.37 5.60 -0.57
CA LEU A 61 -25.29 5.80 -1.70
C LEU A 61 -25.41 4.51 -2.51
N ASP A 62 -26.62 4.04 -2.75
CA ASP A 62 -26.90 3.05 -3.79
C ASP A 62 -27.08 3.78 -5.13
N GLU A 63 -26.08 3.68 -6.00
CA GLU A 63 -26.09 4.35 -7.31
C GLU A 63 -27.17 3.87 -8.27
N LYS A 64 -27.66 2.64 -8.08
CA LYS A 64 -28.67 2.05 -8.97
C LYS A 64 -30.04 2.63 -8.68
N THR A 65 -30.38 2.73 -7.40
CA THR A 65 -31.69 3.21 -6.94
C THR A 65 -31.69 4.69 -6.58
N LEU A 66 -30.50 5.31 -6.46
CA LEU A 66 -30.30 6.66 -5.95
C LEU A 66 -30.91 6.87 -4.55
N SER A 67 -30.88 5.80 -3.75
CA SER A 67 -31.32 5.81 -2.35
C SER A 67 -30.13 5.68 -1.40
N TRP A 68 -30.35 5.98 -0.13
CA TRP A 68 -29.29 5.90 0.88
C TRP A 68 -29.43 4.62 1.72
N ILE A 69 -28.31 3.93 1.93
CA ILE A 69 -28.23 2.74 2.78
C ILE A 69 -27.62 3.17 4.12
N ALA A 70 -28.45 3.21 5.16
CA ALA A 70 -28.00 3.46 6.53
C ALA A 70 -27.46 2.16 7.14
N ALA A 71 -26.21 2.19 7.64
CA ALA A 71 -25.55 1.03 8.22
C ALA A 71 -26.01 0.75 9.67
N ASN A 72 -26.45 1.78 10.40
CA ASN A 72 -26.92 1.66 11.78
C ASN A 72 -28.11 2.58 12.09
N VAL A 73 -28.65 2.47 13.30
CA VAL A 73 -29.83 3.25 13.74
C VAL A 73 -29.56 4.76 13.80
N HIS A 74 -28.33 5.16 14.09
CA HIS A 74 -27.94 6.59 14.15
C HIS A 74 -27.88 7.21 12.75
N ALA A 75 -27.58 6.42 11.72
CA ALA A 75 -27.60 6.87 10.33
C ALA A 75 -29.00 7.01 9.73
N GLN A 76 -30.05 6.45 10.36
CA GLN A 76 -31.42 6.50 9.85
C GLN A 76 -31.97 7.92 9.73
N GLU A 77 -31.62 8.79 10.68
CA GLU A 77 -32.06 10.19 10.63
C GLU A 77 -31.38 10.94 9.48
N THR A 78 -30.07 10.72 9.30
CA THR A 78 -29.33 11.27 8.15
C THR A 78 -29.91 10.79 6.83
N LYS A 79 -30.24 9.50 6.73
CA LYS A 79 -30.91 8.91 5.57
C LYS A 79 -32.22 9.64 5.25
N ARG A 80 -33.12 9.79 6.23
CA ARG A 80 -34.41 10.47 6.03
C ARG A 80 -34.24 11.90 5.54
N ARG A 81 -33.31 12.65 6.14
CA ARG A 81 -32.99 14.03 5.70
C ARG A 81 -32.48 14.07 4.27
N TRP A 82 -31.56 13.19 3.90
CA TRP A 82 -30.99 13.20 2.55
C TRP A 82 -31.96 12.66 1.49
N GLU A 83 -32.86 11.75 1.85
CA GLU A 83 -33.91 11.26 0.97
C GLU A 83 -35.06 12.27 0.80
N ALA A 84 -35.24 13.19 1.75
CA ALA A 84 -36.18 14.31 1.60
C ALA A 84 -35.73 15.33 0.52
N GLU A 85 -34.45 15.29 0.12
CA GLU A 85 -33.87 16.18 -0.88
C GLU A 85 -33.22 15.37 -2.03
N PRO A 86 -33.99 14.96 -3.06
CA PRO A 86 -33.49 14.12 -4.15
C PRO A 86 -32.28 14.68 -4.90
N LEU A 87 -32.10 16.01 -4.88
CA LEU A 87 -30.95 16.69 -5.49
C LEU A 87 -29.62 16.26 -4.86
N ILE A 88 -29.60 15.85 -3.59
CA ILE A 88 -28.38 15.39 -2.93
C ILE A 88 -27.86 14.12 -3.61
N ALA A 89 -28.71 13.11 -3.79
CA ALA A 89 -28.34 11.85 -4.44
C ALA A 89 -27.93 12.08 -5.91
N LEU A 90 -28.67 12.94 -6.64
CA LEU A 90 -28.35 13.28 -8.03
C LEU A 90 -27.00 13.99 -8.16
N SER A 91 -26.69 14.94 -7.26
CA SER A 91 -25.40 15.62 -7.23
C SER A 91 -24.25 14.65 -6.97
N LYS A 92 -24.44 13.68 -6.07
CA LYS A 92 -23.42 12.66 -5.80
C LYS A 92 -23.23 11.72 -7.00
N LYS A 93 -24.32 11.31 -7.67
CA LYS A 93 -24.24 10.54 -8.92
C LYS A 93 -23.43 11.28 -10.00
N ASP A 94 -23.73 12.56 -10.25
CA ASP A 94 -23.01 13.36 -11.23
C ASP A 94 -21.50 13.47 -10.90
N CYS A 95 -21.18 13.69 -9.62
CA CYS A 95 -19.82 13.65 -9.13
C CYS A 95 -19.10 12.34 -9.47
N LEU A 96 -19.75 11.19 -9.25
CA LEU A 96 -19.16 9.86 -9.46
C LEU A 96 -19.04 9.52 -10.94
N GLU A 97 -20.07 9.79 -11.74
CA GLU A 97 -20.14 9.39 -13.15
C GLU A 97 -19.42 10.35 -14.09
N ASN A 98 -19.29 11.63 -13.75
CA ASN A 98 -18.70 12.63 -14.62
C ASN A 98 -17.40 13.20 -14.04
N LYS A 99 -17.48 13.93 -12.93
CA LYS A 99 -16.31 14.67 -12.41
C LYS A 99 -15.18 13.74 -11.97
N CYS A 100 -15.49 12.64 -11.28
CA CYS A 100 -14.50 11.65 -10.89
C CYS A 100 -13.87 10.95 -12.11
N ILE A 101 -14.68 10.55 -13.08
CA ILE A 101 -14.20 9.89 -14.31
C ILE A 101 -13.29 10.81 -15.12
N GLU A 102 -13.64 12.10 -15.24
CA GLU A 102 -12.80 13.09 -15.92
C GLU A 102 -11.43 13.22 -15.23
N LEU A 103 -11.42 13.28 -13.90
CA LEU A 103 -10.19 13.30 -13.12
C LEU A 103 -9.39 12.02 -13.30
N LEU A 104 -10.04 10.85 -13.27
CA LEU A 104 -9.40 9.56 -13.52
C LEU A 104 -8.72 9.53 -14.88
N GLN A 105 -9.41 9.95 -15.94
CA GLN A 105 -8.84 10.02 -17.30
C GLN A 105 -7.67 10.99 -17.40
N LYS A 106 -7.74 12.15 -16.73
CA LYS A 106 -6.60 13.09 -16.64
C LYS A 106 -5.42 12.47 -15.91
N CYS A 107 -5.65 11.80 -14.78
CA CYS A 107 -4.61 11.10 -14.03
C CYS A 107 -3.95 10.00 -14.87
N VAL A 108 -4.73 9.23 -15.64
CA VAL A 108 -4.18 8.22 -16.55
C VAL A 108 -3.36 8.85 -17.67
N LYS A 109 -3.85 9.95 -18.27
CA LYS A 109 -3.16 10.65 -19.36
C LYS A 109 -1.82 11.23 -18.91
N TYR A 110 -1.80 11.94 -17.78
CA TYR A 110 -0.61 12.65 -17.31
C TYR A 110 0.30 11.78 -16.42
N GLY A 111 -0.25 10.77 -15.76
CA GLY A 111 0.47 9.84 -14.88
C GLY A 111 0.89 8.54 -15.56
N LYS A 112 0.79 8.45 -16.89
CA LYS A 112 1.07 7.23 -17.66
C LYS A 112 2.43 6.62 -17.31
N ASP A 113 3.48 7.44 -17.19
CA ASP A 113 4.83 6.95 -16.87
C ASP A 113 4.89 6.37 -15.45
N SER A 114 4.21 7.01 -14.48
CA SER A 114 4.10 6.49 -13.11
C SER A 114 3.26 5.22 -13.03
N LEU A 115 2.20 5.09 -13.85
CA LEU A 115 1.36 3.89 -13.90
C LEU A 115 2.07 2.70 -14.56
N LEU A 116 2.92 2.98 -15.55
CA LEU A 116 3.73 1.98 -16.23
C LEU A 116 5.08 1.73 -15.53
N ARG A 117 5.39 2.50 -14.48
CA ARG A 117 6.59 2.34 -13.67
C ARG A 117 6.68 0.91 -13.17
N LYS A 118 7.85 0.32 -13.37
CA LYS A 118 8.18 -1.01 -12.88
C LYS A 118 9.56 -0.96 -12.28
N GLU A 119 9.64 -1.29 -11.01
CA GLU A 119 10.91 -1.47 -10.32
C GLU A 119 11.07 -2.92 -9.92
N PRO A 120 12.11 -3.60 -10.43
CA PRO A 120 12.35 -4.99 -10.10
C PRO A 120 12.76 -5.11 -8.62
N PRO A 121 12.26 -6.12 -7.90
CA PRO A 121 12.68 -6.38 -6.53
C PRO A 121 14.15 -6.78 -6.44
N VAL A 122 14.76 -6.38 -5.33
CA VAL A 122 16.02 -6.94 -4.85
C VAL A 122 15.70 -7.92 -3.73
N ALA A 123 16.17 -9.15 -3.84
CA ALA A 123 15.95 -10.18 -2.81
C ALA A 123 17.25 -10.65 -2.19
N LYS A 124 17.24 -10.85 -0.87
CA LYS A 124 18.37 -11.38 -0.11
C LYS A 124 17.89 -12.45 0.86
N VAL A 125 18.57 -13.59 0.86
CA VAL A 125 18.35 -14.64 1.85
C VAL A 125 19.37 -14.49 2.98
N THR A 126 18.87 -14.48 4.20
CA THR A 126 19.68 -14.57 5.43
C THR A 126 19.23 -15.79 6.21
N HIS A 127 20.04 -16.26 7.14
CA HIS A 127 19.67 -17.36 8.01
C HIS A 127 19.76 -16.96 9.48
N LYS A 128 19.01 -17.69 10.31
CA LYS A 128 19.09 -17.62 11.77
C LYS A 128 19.21 -19.06 12.29
N ILE A 129 20.39 -19.40 12.79
CA ILE A 129 20.66 -20.69 13.41
C ILE A 129 19.76 -20.87 14.64
N GLN A 130 19.19 -22.07 14.79
CA GLN A 130 18.42 -22.49 15.95
C GLN A 130 19.09 -23.69 16.64
N TYR A 131 18.50 -24.13 17.76
CA TYR A 131 18.94 -25.33 18.47
C TYR A 131 18.62 -26.60 17.66
N LYS A 132 19.37 -27.67 17.94
CA LYS A 132 19.15 -29.03 17.39
C LYS A 132 19.32 -29.15 15.86
N GLY A 133 20.25 -28.41 15.27
CA GLY A 133 20.57 -28.57 13.84
C GLY A 133 19.52 -27.97 12.90
N LEU A 134 18.61 -27.15 13.43
CA LEU A 134 17.62 -26.41 12.66
C LEU A 134 18.10 -24.98 12.43
N GLU A 135 17.64 -24.38 11.34
CA GLU A 135 17.78 -22.96 11.10
C GLU A 135 16.52 -22.38 10.44
N THR A 136 16.39 -21.06 10.48
CA THR A 136 15.37 -20.35 9.72
C THR A 136 16.03 -19.58 8.60
N LEU A 137 15.66 -19.91 7.37
CA LEU A 137 15.98 -19.10 6.21
C LEU A 137 14.95 -17.98 6.10
N ILE A 138 15.41 -16.76 5.82
CA ILE A 138 14.58 -15.56 5.71
C ILE A 138 14.93 -14.88 4.38
N CYS A 139 14.01 -14.93 3.44
CA CYS A 139 14.07 -14.21 2.17
C CYS A 139 13.41 -12.85 2.34
N ARG A 140 14.20 -11.78 2.25
CA ARG A 140 13.70 -10.41 2.27
C ARG A 140 13.71 -9.84 0.85
N VAL A 141 12.61 -9.20 0.47
CA VAL A 141 12.37 -8.64 -0.87
C VAL A 141 12.12 -7.15 -0.72
N TYR A 142 12.88 -6.33 -1.44
CA TYR A 142 12.96 -4.88 -1.26
C TYR A 142 12.76 -4.12 -2.56
N SER A 143 12.38 -2.85 -2.42
CA SER A 143 12.44 -1.81 -3.44
C SER A 143 11.75 -2.17 -4.76
N PHE A 144 10.54 -2.74 -4.67
CA PHE A 144 9.76 -3.12 -5.86
C PHE A 144 8.49 -2.30 -6.03
N TYR A 145 8.07 -2.14 -7.28
CA TYR A 145 6.80 -1.52 -7.67
C TYR A 145 6.31 -2.12 -9.00
N PRO A 146 5.03 -2.52 -9.14
CA PRO A 146 3.90 -2.26 -8.25
C PRO A 146 3.85 -3.20 -7.02
N LYS A 147 2.84 -3.02 -6.15
CA LYS A 147 2.69 -3.75 -4.88
C LYS A 147 2.56 -5.25 -5.06
N GLU A 148 1.96 -5.69 -6.17
CA GLU A 148 1.66 -7.09 -6.45
C GLU A 148 2.96 -7.88 -6.68
N VAL A 149 3.29 -8.74 -5.73
CA VAL A 149 4.44 -9.64 -5.77
C VAL A 149 4.01 -11.03 -5.30
N ASN A 150 4.60 -12.07 -5.90
CA ASN A 150 4.44 -13.44 -5.44
C ASN A 150 5.79 -13.99 -4.98
N VAL A 151 5.91 -14.31 -3.70
CA VAL A 151 7.16 -14.78 -3.09
C VAL A 151 6.91 -16.16 -2.48
N THR A 152 7.71 -17.15 -2.88
CA THR A 152 7.55 -18.54 -2.43
C THR A 152 8.87 -19.18 -2.05
N TRP A 153 8.87 -20.02 -1.01
CA TRP A 153 9.93 -20.98 -0.76
C TRP A 153 9.67 -22.24 -1.57
N ARG A 154 10.68 -22.74 -2.30
CA ARG A 154 10.60 -24.02 -2.99
C ARG A 154 11.76 -24.92 -2.61
N LYS A 155 11.46 -26.19 -2.43
CA LYS A 155 12.43 -27.28 -2.26
C LYS A 155 12.36 -28.19 -3.47
N ASP A 156 13.47 -28.35 -4.19
CA ASP A 156 13.55 -29.17 -5.40
C ASP A 156 12.43 -28.85 -6.42
N GLY A 157 12.10 -27.56 -6.55
CA GLY A 157 11.05 -27.04 -7.44
C GLY A 157 9.62 -27.10 -6.88
N LYS A 158 9.36 -27.78 -5.75
CA LYS A 158 8.03 -27.86 -5.13
C LYS A 158 7.82 -26.75 -4.09
N VAL A 159 6.67 -26.09 -4.14
CA VAL A 159 6.31 -25.01 -3.20
C VAL A 159 6.18 -25.55 -1.78
N CYS A 160 6.76 -24.83 -0.82
CA CYS A 160 6.69 -25.13 0.60
C CYS A 160 5.69 -24.22 1.31
N GLU A 161 4.48 -24.72 1.53
CA GLU A 161 3.45 -23.98 2.30
C GLU A 161 3.61 -24.19 3.81
N LYS A 162 3.84 -25.43 4.24
CA LYS A 162 3.97 -25.78 5.66
C LYS A 162 5.25 -25.21 6.25
N GLY A 163 5.13 -24.51 7.38
CA GLY A 163 6.27 -23.95 8.11
C GLY A 163 6.84 -22.67 7.49
N THR A 164 6.13 -22.11 6.50
CA THR A 164 6.44 -20.83 5.89
C THR A 164 5.68 -19.71 6.63
N PHE A 165 6.40 -18.66 7.02
CA PHE A 165 5.87 -17.49 7.73
C PHE A 165 6.36 -16.22 7.05
N GLY A 166 5.52 -15.20 6.95
CA GLY A 166 5.90 -13.94 6.31
C GLY A 166 5.09 -12.76 6.83
N THR A 167 5.33 -11.61 6.21
CA THR A 167 4.57 -10.38 6.45
C THR A 167 3.80 -9.99 5.20
N ASP A 168 2.74 -9.21 5.39
CA ASP A 168 2.08 -8.53 4.28
C ASP A 168 3.06 -7.60 3.55
N VAL A 169 2.70 -7.20 2.33
CA VAL A 169 3.49 -6.24 1.57
C VAL A 169 3.30 -4.84 2.15
N LEU A 170 4.40 -4.26 2.64
CA LEU A 170 4.41 -2.96 3.30
C LEU A 170 4.98 -1.86 2.40
N PRO A 171 4.42 -0.63 2.44
CA PRO A 171 4.94 0.49 1.66
C PRO A 171 6.22 1.07 2.28
N ASN A 172 7.10 1.57 1.42
CA ASN A 172 8.25 2.40 1.76
C ASN A 172 7.92 3.88 1.53
N SER A 173 8.72 4.78 2.13
CA SER A 173 8.56 6.23 1.95
C SER A 173 8.93 6.75 0.56
N ASP A 174 9.66 5.96 -0.23
CA ASP A 174 10.07 6.27 -1.61
C ASP A 174 9.05 5.83 -2.68
N GLY A 175 7.90 5.30 -2.25
CA GLY A 175 6.84 4.79 -3.11
C GLY A 175 7.05 3.36 -3.60
N THR A 176 8.10 2.66 -3.15
CA THR A 176 8.29 1.23 -3.39
C THR A 176 7.68 0.38 -2.26
N TYR A 177 7.80 -0.93 -2.36
CA TYR A 177 7.32 -1.88 -1.36
C TYR A 177 8.41 -2.83 -0.88
N HIS A 178 8.16 -3.46 0.27
CA HIS A 178 8.97 -4.55 0.79
C HIS A 178 8.11 -5.65 1.42
N THR A 179 8.65 -6.85 1.50
CA THR A 179 8.05 -8.00 2.22
C THR A 179 9.15 -9.01 2.57
N TRP A 180 8.81 -10.02 3.36
CA TRP A 180 9.70 -11.15 3.59
C TRP A 180 8.92 -12.44 3.88
N LEU A 181 9.56 -13.57 3.55
CA LEU A 181 9.13 -14.91 3.94
C LEU A 181 10.27 -15.69 4.55
N SER A 182 9.93 -16.54 5.51
CA SER A 182 10.86 -17.42 6.19
C SER A 182 10.37 -18.85 6.20
N ILE A 183 11.31 -19.79 6.34
CA ILE A 183 11.03 -21.21 6.47
C ILE A 183 12.04 -21.85 7.44
N LYS A 184 11.56 -22.78 8.27
CA LYS A 184 12.43 -23.58 9.15
C LYS A 184 12.90 -24.83 8.41
N VAL A 185 14.21 -25.08 8.43
CA VAL A 185 14.85 -26.18 7.70
C VAL A 185 15.94 -26.83 8.55
N ASP A 186 16.28 -28.09 8.22
CA ASP A 186 17.49 -28.72 8.72
C ASP A 186 18.71 -28.08 8.05
N ILE A 187 19.78 -27.79 8.80
CA ILE A 187 21.01 -27.17 8.28
C ILE A 187 21.60 -27.98 7.11
N GLU A 188 21.58 -29.31 7.21
CA GLU A 188 22.07 -30.23 6.16
C GLU A 188 21.25 -30.16 4.86
N LYS A 189 20.01 -29.66 4.93
CA LYS A 189 19.10 -29.58 3.79
C LYS A 189 18.94 -28.16 3.26
N ARG A 190 19.67 -27.19 3.81
CA ARG A 190 19.57 -25.77 3.45
C ARG A 190 19.65 -25.54 1.94
N ASP A 191 20.61 -26.16 1.28
CA ASP A 191 20.96 -25.84 -0.11
C ASP A 191 19.90 -26.30 -1.13
N TYR A 192 18.95 -27.15 -0.70
CA TYR A 192 17.77 -27.55 -1.49
C TYR A 192 16.68 -26.48 -1.53
N TYR A 193 16.74 -25.47 -0.65
CA TYR A 193 15.73 -24.42 -0.55
C TYR A 193 16.15 -23.18 -1.32
N ARG A 194 15.23 -22.69 -2.15
CA ARG A 194 15.39 -21.46 -2.92
C ARG A 194 14.17 -20.57 -2.73
N CYS A 195 14.41 -19.28 -2.62
CA CYS A 195 13.36 -18.26 -2.64
C CYS A 195 13.07 -17.85 -4.08
N TYR A 196 11.81 -17.92 -4.48
CA TYR A 196 11.33 -17.51 -5.80
C TYR A 196 10.51 -16.25 -5.66
N VAL A 197 10.87 -15.22 -6.44
CA VAL A 197 10.19 -13.94 -6.48
C VAL A 197 9.69 -13.69 -7.90
N GLU A 198 8.37 -13.64 -8.05
CA GLU A 198 7.68 -13.30 -9.29
C GLU A 198 7.07 -11.91 -9.15
N HIS A 199 7.37 -11.03 -10.10
CA HIS A 199 6.97 -9.63 -10.03
C HIS A 199 6.90 -9.02 -11.44
N ALA A 200 6.00 -8.06 -11.65
CA ALA A 200 5.76 -7.46 -12.97
C ALA A 200 6.97 -6.71 -13.55
N GLY A 201 7.92 -6.30 -12.70
CA GLY A 201 9.19 -5.67 -13.07
C GLY A 201 10.29 -6.66 -13.44
N LEU A 202 10.08 -7.97 -13.29
CA LEU A 202 11.02 -9.00 -13.69
C LEU A 202 10.57 -9.72 -14.97
N PRO A 203 11.46 -9.92 -15.96
CA PRO A 203 11.13 -10.72 -17.14
C PRO A 203 11.03 -12.22 -16.84
N LYS A 204 11.72 -12.69 -15.78
CA LYS A 204 11.72 -14.07 -15.28
C LYS A 204 11.78 -14.06 -13.76
N PRO A 205 11.31 -15.11 -13.07
CA PRO A 205 11.38 -15.17 -11.62
C PRO A 205 12.81 -14.99 -11.12
N LEU A 206 12.99 -14.17 -10.08
CA LEU A 206 14.26 -14.03 -9.37
C LEU A 206 14.37 -15.20 -8.38
N ILE A 207 15.46 -15.98 -8.50
CA ILE A 207 15.70 -17.18 -7.70
C ILE A 207 16.93 -16.93 -6.83
N VAL A 208 16.75 -16.92 -5.51
CA VAL A 208 17.81 -16.58 -4.56
C VAL A 208 18.02 -17.72 -3.57
N ALA A 209 19.27 -18.13 -3.39
CA ALA A 209 19.70 -19.01 -2.30
C ALA A 209 20.31 -18.21 -1.16
N TRP A 210 20.46 -18.87 -0.03
CA TRP A 210 21.42 -18.42 0.96
C TRP A 210 22.84 -18.64 0.43
N GLU A 211 23.71 -17.64 0.62
CA GLU A 211 25.15 -17.73 0.34
C GLU A 211 25.90 -17.35 1.62
N GLU A 212 27.04 -18.00 1.86
CA GLU A 212 27.93 -17.61 2.95
C GLU A 212 28.40 -16.16 2.72
N PRO A 213 28.40 -15.30 3.76
CA PRO A 213 29.07 -14.02 3.68
C PRO A 213 30.54 -14.29 3.39
N GLY A 214 30.99 -14.03 2.16
CA GLY A 214 32.38 -14.24 1.79
C GLY A 214 33.29 -13.54 2.78
N GLU A 215 34.25 -14.30 3.34
CA GLU A 215 35.36 -13.73 4.06
C GLU A 215 36.00 -12.69 3.14
N ARG A 216 35.88 -11.41 3.50
CA ARG A 216 36.72 -10.37 2.90
C ARG A 216 38.15 -10.77 3.27
N THR A 217 38.86 -11.41 2.35
CA THR A 217 40.31 -11.51 2.39
C THR A 217 40.84 -10.09 2.26
N GLY A 218 40.96 -9.44 3.41
CA GLY A 218 41.60 -8.14 3.55
C GLY A 218 43.08 -8.31 3.23
N VAL A 219 43.44 -8.18 1.95
CA VAL A 219 44.77 -7.68 1.61
C VAL A 219 44.75 -6.21 2.03
N GLY A 220 45.08 -5.99 3.30
CA GLY A 220 45.28 -4.67 3.86
C GLY A 220 46.45 -4.02 3.12
N VAL A 221 46.16 -3.04 2.28
CA VAL A 221 47.15 -2.00 1.98
C VAL A 221 47.29 -1.20 3.27
N PRO A 222 48.50 -1.10 3.86
CA PRO A 222 48.67 -0.27 5.05
C PRO A 222 48.43 1.18 4.65
N VAL A 223 47.37 1.79 5.19
CA VAL A 223 47.23 3.25 5.14
C VAL A 223 48.06 3.79 6.30
N GLU A 224 49.25 4.27 5.97
CA GLU A 224 50.13 4.97 6.89
C GLU A 224 49.41 6.22 7.41
N CYS A 225 49.15 6.24 8.72
CA CYS A 225 48.60 7.40 9.40
C CYS A 225 49.75 8.39 9.63
N GLY A 226 49.97 9.30 8.69
CA GLY A 226 51.04 10.27 8.80
C GLY A 226 51.00 11.35 7.73
N GLN A 227 50.21 12.40 7.97
CA GLN A 227 50.67 13.81 7.92
C GLN A 227 49.48 14.77 8.08
N THR A 228 49.52 15.48 9.21
CA THR A 228 48.98 16.81 9.51
C THR A 228 48.06 17.47 8.48
N CYS A 229 46.80 17.70 8.87
CA CYS A 229 45.96 18.75 8.27
C CYS A 229 46.64 20.12 8.43
N PRO A 230 46.87 20.88 7.34
CA PRO A 230 47.25 22.28 7.48
C PRO A 230 46.02 23.07 7.93
N LEU A 231 46.07 23.57 9.16
CA LEU A 231 45.34 24.78 9.52
C LEU A 231 45.91 25.92 8.69
N SER A 232 45.08 26.58 7.88
CA SER A 232 45.33 27.96 7.50
C SER A 232 44.01 28.73 7.49
N GLY A 233 43.85 29.58 8.49
CA GLY A 233 43.00 30.76 8.38
C GLY A 233 43.79 31.88 7.70
N HIS A 234 43.10 32.74 6.96
CA HIS A 234 42.87 34.16 7.31
C HIS A 234 42.66 35.06 6.08
N THR A 235 41.60 35.88 6.19
CA THR A 235 41.44 37.28 5.74
C THR A 235 41.53 37.65 4.25
N LYS A 236 40.43 38.20 3.74
CA LYS A 236 40.24 39.66 3.71
C LYS A 236 38.77 40.01 3.87
#